data_AF-A0A9D5MCM2-F1
#
_entry.id   AF-A0A9D5MCM2-F1
#
_cell.length_a   1.000
_cell.length_b   1.000
_cell.length_c   1.000
_cell.angle_alpha   90.00
_cell.angle_beta   90.00
_cell.angle_gamma   90.00
#
_symmetry.space_group_name_H-M   'P 1'
#
loop_
_entity.id
_entity.type
_entity.pdbx_description
1 polymer ?
#
loop_
_entity_poly.entity_id
_entity_poly.type
_entity_poly.pdbx_seq_one_letter_code
_entity_poly.pdbx_strand_id
1 'polypeptide(L)'
;MDTSIYLPSGAQIPAIIIRIFLEKAEKRSIMGWIGGDGRMEDRKLFRKRAMVIALLLALAGLGVYAYMRIGAPLMEMVSDTERLRAWVQEKGWWSRVIYGAFVALQVIVAPIPGGALEIAAGYAFGTLEGTLICLAGIFAASVLIFAVVRRFGRRVVRLFFSEEKIDSL
;
A
#
# COMPACT_ATOMS: atom_id res chain seq x y z
N MET A 1 -14.73 11.29 -66.53
CA MET A 1 -13.26 11.21 -66.52
C MET A 1 -12.90 9.90 -65.82
N ASP A 2 -12.58 8.87 -66.60
CA ASP A 2 -12.28 7.52 -66.12
C ASP A 2 -10.98 7.50 -65.31
N THR A 3 -11.09 7.43 -63.99
CA THR A 3 -9.96 7.20 -63.08
C THR A 3 -9.62 5.70 -63.05
N SER A 4 -9.12 5.16 -64.17
CA SER A 4 -8.57 3.81 -64.23
C SER A 4 -7.04 3.89 -64.25
N ILE A 5 -6.39 3.21 -63.30
CA ILE A 5 -4.93 3.14 -63.18
C ILE A 5 -4.47 1.91 -63.97
N TYR A 6 -3.61 2.09 -64.98
CA TYR A 6 -3.04 1.00 -65.77
C TYR A 6 -1.84 0.37 -65.04
N LEU A 7 -1.88 -0.95 -64.81
CA LEU A 7 -0.72 -1.71 -64.35
C LEU A 7 0.24 -2.00 -65.52
N PRO A 8 1.55 -2.17 -65.27
CA PRO A 8 2.55 -2.44 -66.31
C PRO A 8 2.35 -3.75 -67.10
N SER A 9 1.38 -4.59 -66.73
CA SER A 9 1.02 -5.83 -67.44
C SER A 9 -0.21 -5.69 -68.37
N GLY A 10 -0.74 -4.48 -68.59
CA GLY A 10 -1.91 -4.23 -69.44
C GLY A 10 -3.26 -4.69 -68.86
N ALA A 11 -3.29 -5.19 -67.63
CA ALA A 11 -4.51 -5.62 -66.95
C ALA A 11 -5.27 -4.40 -66.38
N GLN A 12 -6.55 -4.26 -66.75
CA GLN A 12 -7.41 -3.16 -66.31
C GLN A 12 -8.09 -3.54 -64.99
N ILE A 13 -7.76 -2.85 -63.90
CA ILE A 13 -8.45 -3.05 -62.63
C ILE A 13 -9.70 -2.15 -62.61
N PRO A 14 -10.92 -2.71 -62.49
CA PRO A 14 -12.13 -1.92 -62.36
C PRO A 14 -12.04 -0.99 -61.14
N ALA A 15 -12.50 0.25 -61.27
CA ALA A 15 -12.47 1.25 -60.19
C ALA A 15 -13.14 0.76 -58.89
N ILE A 16 -14.10 -0.17 -59.00
CA ILE A 16 -14.76 -0.85 -57.89
C ILE A 16 -13.75 -1.62 -57.01
N ILE A 17 -12.78 -2.30 -57.61
CA ILE A 17 -11.79 -3.09 -56.86
C ILE A 17 -10.85 -2.17 -56.08
N ILE A 18 -10.46 -1.03 -56.66
CA ILE A 18 -9.65 -0.02 -55.98
C ILE A 18 -10.40 0.55 -54.77
N ARG A 19 -11.68 0.89 -54.92
CA ARG A 19 -12.53 1.36 -53.82
C ARG A 19 -12.64 0.33 -52.70
N ILE A 20 -12.92 -0.93 -53.04
CA ILE A 20 -13.03 -2.02 -52.06
C ILE A 20 -11.70 -2.23 -51.34
N PHE A 21 -10.58 -2.16 -52.06
CA PHE A 21 -9.26 -2.35 -51.46
C PHE A 21 -8.87 -1.20 -50.53
N LEU A 22 -9.12 0.06 -50.94
CA LEU A 22 -8.88 1.24 -50.11
C LEU A 22 -9.77 1.26 -48.86
N GLU A 23 -11.07 1.01 -49.01
CA GLU A 23 -12.00 0.94 -47.88
C GLU A 23 -11.59 -0.17 -46.88
N LYS A 24 -11.15 -1.32 -47.39
CA LYS A 24 -10.69 -2.44 -46.57
C LYS A 24 -9.35 -2.17 -45.89
N ALA A 25 -8.44 -1.45 -46.55
CA ALA A 25 -7.16 -1.04 -45.97
C ALA A 25 -7.36 -0.01 -44.84
N GLU A 26 -8.25 0.96 -45.05
CA GLU A 26 -8.62 1.96 -44.05
C GLU A 26 -9.29 1.33 -42.83
N LYS A 27 -10.29 0.45 -43.04
CA LYS A 27 -10.93 -0.30 -41.95
C LYS A 27 -9.95 -1.14 -41.14
N ARG A 28 -8.97 -1.79 -41.79
CA ARG A 28 -7.92 -2.56 -41.08
C ARG A 28 -7.02 -1.68 -40.23
N SER A 29 -6.67 -0.50 -40.71
CA SER A 29 -5.87 0.48 -39.96
C SER A 29 -6.60 0.95 -38.70
N ILE A 30 -7.88 1.33 -38.86
CA ILE A 30 -8.72 1.82 -37.75
C ILE A 30 -8.98 0.72 -36.71
N MET A 31 -9.26 -0.52 -37.14
CA MET A 31 -9.42 -1.65 -36.21
C MET A 31 -8.12 -1.97 -35.44
N GLY A 32 -6.96 -1.76 -36.06
CA GLY A 32 -5.65 -1.91 -35.41
C GLY A 32 -5.41 -0.86 -34.32
N TRP A 33 -5.85 0.38 -34.54
CA TRP A 33 -5.78 1.46 -33.56
C TRP A 33 -6.73 1.25 -32.37
N ILE A 34 -8.00 0.93 -32.64
CA ILE A 34 -9.02 0.69 -31.59
C ILE A 34 -8.68 -0.54 -30.74
N GLY A 35 -8.13 -1.59 -31.36
CA GLY A 35 -7.75 -2.81 -30.65
C GLY A 35 -6.41 -2.73 -29.88
N GLY A 36 -5.59 -1.70 -30.13
CA GLY A 36 -4.27 -1.53 -29.51
C GLY A 36 -4.30 -0.70 -28.23
N ASP A 37 -5.16 0.32 -28.20
CA ASP A 37 -5.21 1.30 -27.10
C ASP A 37 -5.77 0.70 -25.80
N GLY A 38 -6.92 0.03 -25.86
CA GLY A 38 -7.54 -0.60 -24.68
C GLY A 38 -6.71 -1.73 -24.06
N ARG A 39 -5.99 -2.52 -24.88
CA ARG A 39 -5.11 -3.60 -24.38
C ARG A 39 -3.88 -3.08 -23.62
N MET A 40 -3.45 -1.85 -23.90
CA MET A 40 -2.30 -1.23 -23.24
C MET A 40 -2.71 -0.57 -21.91
N GLU A 41 -3.90 0.02 -21.83
CA GLU A 41 -4.47 0.52 -20.58
C GLU A 41 -4.73 -0.59 -19.55
N ASP A 42 -5.35 -1.70 -19.97
CA ASP A 42 -5.66 -2.82 -19.08
C ASP A 42 -4.41 -3.43 -18.44
N ARG A 43 -3.33 -3.56 -19.22
CA ARG A 43 -2.03 -4.06 -18.74
C ARG A 43 -1.39 -3.10 -17.73
N LYS A 44 -1.48 -1.79 -17.95
CA LYS A 44 -0.96 -0.78 -17.01
C LYS A 44 -1.72 -0.81 -15.69
N LEU A 45 -3.05 -0.94 -15.74
CA LEU A 45 -3.91 -1.01 -14.55
C LEU A 45 -3.69 -2.29 -13.74
N PHE A 46 -3.59 -3.44 -14.42
CA PHE A 46 -3.29 -4.73 -13.78
C PHE A 46 -1.92 -4.71 -13.09
N ARG A 47 -0.89 -4.17 -13.75
CA ARG A 47 0.46 -4.07 -13.18
C ARG A 47 0.52 -3.13 -11.97
N LYS A 48 -0.20 -2.00 -12.00
CA LYS A 48 -0.33 -1.11 -10.83
C LYS A 48 -1.00 -1.83 -9.66
N ARG A 49 -2.14 -2.50 -9.89
CA ARG A 49 -2.85 -3.27 -8.84
C ARG A 49 -1.98 -4.40 -8.28
N ALA A 50 -1.29 -5.14 -9.14
CA ALA A 50 -0.36 -6.20 -8.72
C ALA A 50 0.79 -5.66 -7.86
N MET A 51 1.36 -4.51 -8.20
CA MET A 51 2.39 -3.87 -7.38
C MET A 51 1.85 -3.41 -6.01
N VAL A 52 0.66 -2.81 -5.97
CA VAL A 52 0.03 -2.40 -4.70
C VAL A 52 -0.27 -3.62 -3.83
N ILE A 53 -0.83 -4.69 -4.41
CA ILE A 53 -1.12 -5.94 -3.71
C ILE A 53 0.18 -6.56 -3.21
N ALA A 54 1.23 -6.64 -4.03
CA ALA A 54 2.53 -7.16 -3.64
C ALA A 54 3.16 -6.34 -2.51
N LEU A 55 3.05 -5.01 -2.54
CA LEU A 55 3.53 -4.13 -1.47
C LEU A 55 2.74 -4.33 -0.16
N LEU A 56 1.41 -4.44 -0.24
CA LEU A 56 0.57 -4.73 0.93
C LEU A 56 0.89 -6.10 1.52
N LEU A 57 1.08 -7.13 0.68
CA LEU A 57 1.49 -8.47 1.12
C LEU A 57 2.89 -8.47 1.74
N ALA A 58 3.83 -7.70 1.18
CA ALA A 58 5.17 -7.56 1.73
C ALA A 58 5.14 -6.85 3.09
N LEU A 59 4.36 -5.78 3.24
CA LEU A 59 4.15 -5.09 4.52
C LEU A 59 3.46 -5.99 5.54
N ALA A 60 2.45 -6.75 5.13
CA ALA A 60 1.79 -7.72 6.00
C ALA A 60 2.74 -8.84 6.44
N GLY A 61 3.53 -9.41 5.52
CA GLY A 61 4.53 -10.43 5.81
C GLY A 61 5.64 -9.92 6.74
N LEU A 62 6.10 -8.68 6.54
CA LEU A 62 7.04 -8.02 7.44
C LEU A 62 6.44 -7.79 8.83
N GLY A 63 5.17 -7.40 8.91
CA GLY A 63 4.43 -7.27 10.16
C GLY A 63 4.32 -8.60 10.90
N VAL A 64 3.97 -9.69 10.21
CA VAL A 64 3.92 -11.04 10.78
C VAL A 64 5.29 -11.50 11.26
N TYR A 65 6.35 -11.25 10.50
CA TYR A 65 7.72 -11.58 10.90
C TYR A 65 8.14 -10.80 12.16
N ALA A 66 7.88 -9.49 12.21
CA ALA A 66 8.13 -8.65 13.37
C ALA A 66 7.33 -9.12 14.60
N TYR A 67 6.08 -9.55 14.40
CA TYR A 67 5.27 -10.16 15.44
C TYR A 67 5.89 -11.44 15.99
N MET A 68 6.30 -12.38 15.13
CA MET A 68 6.89 -13.63 15.61
C MET A 68 8.22 -13.39 16.36
N ARG A 69 8.98 -12.37 15.99
CA ARG A 69 10.30 -12.11 16.60
C ARG A 69 10.23 -11.27 17.87
N ILE A 70 9.33 -10.30 17.93
CA ILE A 70 9.25 -9.31 19.01
C ILE A 70 7.91 -9.39 19.73
N GLY A 71 6.81 -9.48 19.00
CA GLY A 71 5.45 -9.52 19.56
C GLY A 71 5.15 -10.77 20.39
N ALA A 72 5.51 -11.95 19.92
CA ALA A 72 5.29 -13.22 20.62
C ALA A 72 5.97 -13.29 22.01
N PRO A 73 7.28 -13.02 22.15
CA PRO A 73 7.91 -13.02 23.47
C PRO A 73 7.42 -11.87 24.36
N LEU A 74 6.99 -10.74 23.78
CA LEU A 74 6.34 -9.68 24.55
C LEU A 74 4.99 -10.13 25.10
N MET A 75 4.16 -10.78 24.28
CA MET A 75 2.84 -11.25 24.69
C MET A 75 2.94 -12.30 25.78
N GLU A 76 3.96 -13.17 25.74
CA GLU A 76 4.23 -14.12 26.82
C GLU A 76 4.60 -13.39 28.12
N MET A 77 5.47 -12.37 28.03
CA MET A 77 5.89 -11.55 29.18
C MET A 77 4.75 -10.68 29.75
N VAL A 78 3.81 -10.26 28.91
CA VAL A 78 2.64 -9.45 29.28
C VAL A 78 1.51 -10.32 29.84
N SER A 79 1.36 -11.55 29.31
CA SER A 79 0.40 -12.53 29.83
C SER A 79 0.80 -13.00 31.23
N ASP A 80 2.11 -13.11 31.49
CA ASP A 80 2.64 -13.38 32.81
C ASP A 80 2.70 -12.08 33.65
N THR A 81 1.55 -11.74 34.21
CA THR A 81 1.34 -10.48 34.94
C THR A 81 2.23 -10.38 36.20
N GLU A 82 2.57 -11.52 36.82
CA GLU A 82 3.49 -11.57 37.96
C GLU A 82 4.92 -11.23 37.53
N ARG A 83 5.37 -11.79 36.41
CA ARG A 83 6.69 -11.50 35.85
C ARG A 83 6.82 -10.05 35.37
N LEU A 84 5.77 -9.50 34.75
CA LEU A 84 5.71 -8.09 34.40
C LEU A 84 5.80 -7.21 35.65
N ARG A 85 5.04 -7.54 36.71
CA ARG A 85 5.06 -6.78 37.96
C ARG A 85 6.42 -6.84 38.63
N ALA A 86 7.07 -8.01 38.67
CA ALA A 86 8.42 -8.16 39.20
C ALA A 86 9.42 -7.30 38.42
N TRP A 87 9.34 -7.28 37.10
CA TRP A 87 10.17 -6.43 36.23
C TRP A 87 9.92 -4.93 36.46
N VAL A 88 8.67 -4.53 36.68
CA VAL A 88 8.31 -3.14 37.02
C VAL A 88 8.91 -2.73 38.36
N GLN A 89 8.86 -3.61 39.37
CA GLN A 89 9.47 -3.36 40.68
C GLN A 89 11.00 -3.28 40.59
N GLU A 90 11.63 -4.16 39.80
CA GLU A 90 13.08 -4.16 39.59
C GLU A 90 13.58 -2.89 38.87
N LYS A 91 12.86 -2.44 37.83
CA LYS A 91 13.26 -1.26 37.04
C LYS A 91 12.71 0.07 37.55
N GLY A 92 11.83 0.05 38.54
CA GLY A 92 11.29 1.24 39.20
C GLY A 92 10.70 2.24 38.20
N TRP A 93 11.21 3.47 38.17
CA TRP A 93 10.70 4.53 37.29
C TRP A 93 10.90 4.25 35.80
N TRP A 94 12.02 3.62 35.41
CA TRP A 94 12.35 3.35 34.00
C TRP A 94 11.38 2.41 33.31
N SER A 95 10.70 1.56 34.09
CA SER A 95 9.68 0.65 33.58
C SER A 95 8.55 1.39 32.85
N ARG A 96 8.15 2.59 33.31
CA ARG A 96 7.07 3.41 32.70
C ARG A 96 7.44 3.91 31.32
N VAL A 97 8.68 4.38 31.16
CA VAL A 97 9.20 4.87 29.87
C VAL A 97 9.33 3.73 28.87
N ILE A 98 9.89 2.60 29.31
CA ILE A 98 10.08 1.42 28.45
C ILE A 98 8.71 0.83 28.06
N TYR A 99 7.77 0.75 29.00
CA TYR A 99 6.41 0.28 28.73
C TYR A 99 5.67 1.20 27.77
N GLY A 100 5.74 2.52 27.98
CA GLY A 100 5.18 3.51 27.05
C GLY A 100 5.79 3.42 25.65
N ALA A 101 7.09 3.13 25.54
CA ALA A 101 7.74 2.89 24.26
C ALA A 101 7.23 1.60 23.58
N PHE A 102 6.95 0.54 24.36
CA PHE A 102 6.30 -0.66 23.82
C PHE A 102 4.88 -0.39 23.35
N VAL A 103 4.10 0.38 24.12
CA VAL A 103 2.78 0.85 23.71
C VAL A 103 2.85 1.69 22.42
N ALA A 104 3.87 2.53 22.27
CA ALA A 104 4.05 3.30 21.04
C ALA A 104 4.45 2.38 19.85
N LEU A 105 5.34 1.42 20.10
CA LEU A 105 5.82 0.48 19.09
C LEU A 105 4.68 -0.41 18.55
N GLN A 106 3.81 -0.91 19.42
CA GLN A 106 2.68 -1.74 18.96
C GLN A 106 1.72 -0.98 18.03
N VAL A 107 1.51 0.32 18.25
CA VAL A 107 0.64 1.17 17.41
C VAL A 107 1.24 1.30 16.02
N ILE A 108 2.57 1.33 15.93
CA ILE A 108 3.29 1.44 14.66
C ILE A 108 3.35 0.08 13.95
N VAL A 109 3.58 -1.00 14.69
CA VAL A 109 3.82 -2.33 14.11
C VAL A 109 2.52 -3.04 13.76
N ALA A 110 1.43 -2.84 14.52
CA ALA A 110 0.02 -3.29 14.34
C ALA A 110 -0.44 -4.73 14.72
N PRO A 111 0.32 -5.84 14.59
CA PRO A 111 -0.16 -7.18 14.94
C PRO A 111 -0.11 -7.50 16.43
N ILE A 112 0.37 -6.58 17.27
CA ILE A 112 0.39 -6.77 18.73
C ILE A 112 -0.98 -6.30 19.26
N PRO A 113 -1.74 -7.15 19.98
CA PRO A 113 -3.07 -6.78 20.48
C PRO A 113 -2.97 -5.75 21.61
N GLY A 114 -3.34 -4.50 21.33
CA GLY A 114 -3.20 -3.41 22.31
C GLY A 114 -4.06 -3.51 23.54
N GLY A 115 -5.24 -4.14 23.45
CA GLY A 115 -6.07 -4.39 24.63
C GLY A 115 -5.36 -5.22 25.70
N ALA A 116 -4.54 -6.20 25.31
CA ALA A 116 -3.79 -7.02 26.26
C ALA A 116 -2.71 -6.20 27.00
N LEU A 117 -2.02 -5.32 26.28
CA LEU A 117 -1.05 -4.39 26.86
C LEU A 117 -1.75 -3.39 27.80
N GLU A 118 -2.85 -2.78 27.41
CA GLU A 118 -3.57 -1.83 28.27
C GLU A 118 -4.07 -2.46 29.57
N ILE A 119 -4.60 -3.69 29.50
CA ILE A 119 -5.01 -4.45 30.68
C ILE A 119 -3.79 -4.75 31.58
N ALA A 120 -2.69 -5.22 30.99
CA ALA A 120 -1.47 -5.52 31.73
C ALA A 120 -0.84 -4.27 32.37
N ALA A 121 -0.93 -3.11 31.72
CA ALA A 121 -0.50 -1.84 32.29
C ALA A 121 -1.31 -1.50 33.55
N GLY A 122 -2.63 -1.68 33.49
CA GLY A 122 -3.52 -1.49 34.63
C GLY A 122 -3.19 -2.41 35.80
N TYR A 123 -2.82 -3.67 35.52
CA TYR A 123 -2.39 -4.62 36.56
C TYR A 123 -1.00 -4.33 37.14
N ALA A 124 -0.05 -3.90 36.31
CA ALA A 124 1.35 -3.74 36.72
C ALA A 124 1.65 -2.37 37.37
N PHE A 125 1.03 -1.29 36.87
CA PHE A 125 1.25 0.09 37.33
C PHE A 125 0.07 0.66 38.12
N GLY A 126 -1.08 -0.01 38.10
CA GLY A 126 -2.34 0.50 38.63
C GLY A 126 -3.17 1.18 37.53
N THR A 127 -4.48 1.27 37.74
CA THR A 127 -5.44 1.68 36.71
C THR A 127 -5.16 3.09 36.18
N LEU A 128 -4.95 4.08 37.07
CA LEU A 128 -4.72 5.47 36.67
C LEU A 128 -3.36 5.65 35.99
N GLU A 129 -2.27 5.16 36.60
CA GLU A 129 -0.93 5.30 36.02
C GLU A 129 -0.78 4.51 34.72
N GLY A 130 -1.30 3.28 34.67
CA GLY A 130 -1.29 2.45 33.47
C GLY A 130 -2.02 3.13 32.31
N THR A 131 -3.21 3.68 32.55
CA THR A 131 -3.95 4.45 31.54
C THR A 131 -3.17 5.66 31.05
N LEU A 132 -2.53 6.43 31.94
CA LEU A 132 -1.71 7.59 31.55
C LEU A 132 -0.51 7.19 30.68
N ILE A 133 0.19 6.11 31.04
CA ILE A 133 1.32 5.59 30.27
C ILE A 133 0.85 5.14 28.88
N CYS A 134 -0.27 4.43 28.81
CA CYS A 134 -0.84 3.99 27.54
C CYS A 134 -1.24 5.17 26.65
N LEU A 135 -1.95 6.16 27.21
CA LEU A 135 -2.31 7.40 26.50
C LEU A 135 -1.09 8.15 25.97
N ALA A 136 -0.06 8.32 26.79
CA ALA A 136 1.17 8.97 26.38
C ALA A 136 1.87 8.22 25.24
N GLY A 137 1.94 6.88 25.33
CA GLY A 137 2.52 6.03 24.29
C GLY A 137 1.76 6.12 22.97
N ILE A 138 0.43 6.01 23.00
CA ILE A 138 -0.44 6.12 21.81
C ILE A 138 -0.35 7.51 21.18
N PHE A 139 -0.35 8.56 22.01
CA PHE A 139 -0.21 9.93 21.56
C PHE A 139 1.14 10.16 20.86
N ALA A 140 2.24 9.71 21.48
CA ALA A 140 3.57 9.80 20.90
C ALA A 140 3.67 9.04 19.56
N ALA A 141 3.11 7.83 19.49
CA ALA A 141 3.06 7.05 18.25
C ALA A 141 2.27 7.77 17.16
N SER A 142 1.12 8.36 17.50
CA SER A 142 0.29 9.12 16.56
C SER A 142 1.00 10.35 16.01
N VAL A 143 1.70 11.11 16.87
CA VAL A 143 2.54 12.24 16.45
C VAL A 143 3.65 11.76 15.51
N LEU A 144 4.31 10.64 15.83
CA LEU A 144 5.36 10.08 14.99
C LEU A 144 4.83 9.63 13.63
N ILE A 145 3.73 8.86 13.60
CA ILE A 145 3.07 8.42 12.37
C ILE A 145 2.68 9.64 11.53
N PHE A 146 2.05 10.63 12.15
CA PHE A 146 1.65 11.86 11.45
C PHE A 146 2.86 12.63 10.90
N ALA A 147 3.95 12.73 11.66
CA ALA A 147 5.18 13.37 11.21
C ALA A 147 5.80 12.64 10.01
N VAL A 148 5.87 11.29 10.07
CA VAL A 148 6.36 10.45 8.98
C VAL A 148 5.47 10.60 7.74
N VAL A 149 4.14 10.50 7.90
CA VAL A 149 3.18 10.69 6.80
C VAL A 149 3.26 12.11 6.23
N ARG A 150 3.43 13.15 7.04
CA ARG A 150 3.57 14.53 6.54
C ARG A 150 4.89 14.73 5.78
N ARG A 151 5.97 14.07 6.21
CA ARG A 151 7.29 14.14 5.58
C ARG A 151 7.36 13.33 4.28
N PHE A 152 6.86 12.10 4.28
CA PHE A 152 7.02 11.13 3.19
C PHE A 152 5.74 10.88 2.39
N GLY A 153 4.56 11.20 2.94
CA GLY A 153 3.26 10.99 2.30
C GLY A 153 3.15 11.69 0.95
N ARG A 154 3.70 12.91 0.79
CA ARG A 154 3.74 13.58 -0.53
C ARG A 154 4.59 12.83 -1.58
N ARG A 155 5.57 12.01 -1.18
CA ARG A 155 6.34 11.16 -2.11
C ARG A 155 5.61 9.85 -2.39
N VAL A 156 5.02 9.23 -1.37
CA VAL A 156 4.21 8.00 -1.52
C VAL A 156 2.96 8.27 -2.36
N VAL A 157 2.24 9.37 -2.12
CA VAL A 157 1.05 9.77 -2.90
C VAL A 157 1.40 9.99 -4.38
N ARG A 158 2.57 10.57 -4.71
CA ARG A 158 3.04 10.70 -6.10
C ARG A 158 3.44 9.38 -6.76
N LEU A 159 3.78 8.36 -5.98
CA LEU A 159 4.03 6.99 -6.49
C LEU A 159 2.73 6.21 -6.72
N PHE A 160 1.68 6.49 -5.94
CA PHE A 160 0.37 5.86 -6.06
C PHE A 160 -0.57 6.57 -7.06
N PHE A 161 -0.40 7.88 -7.24
CA PHE A 161 -1.13 8.68 -8.23
C PHE A 161 -0.14 9.22 -9.28
N SER A 162 -0.21 8.67 -10.50
CA SER A 162 0.47 9.25 -11.67
C SER A 162 -0.06 10.67 -11.89
N GLU A 163 0.85 11.59 -12.22
CA GLU A 163 0.63 13.04 -12.34
C GLU A 163 -0.53 13.46 -13.27
N GLU A 164 -1.02 12.58 -14.14
CA GLU A 164 -2.09 12.87 -15.12
C GLU A 164 -3.48 13.20 -14.55
N LYS A 165 -3.71 13.11 -13.23
CA LYS A 165 -5.01 13.46 -12.63
C LYS A 165 -4.98 14.56 -11.58
N ILE A 166 -3.82 15.17 -11.35
CA ILE A 166 -3.67 16.30 -10.41
C ILE A 166 -3.82 17.65 -11.13
N ASP A 167 -3.57 17.73 -12.44
CA ASP A 167 -3.67 18.96 -13.24
C ASP A 167 -5.09 19.29 -13.76
N SER A 168 -6.13 18.55 -13.34
CA SER A 168 -7.52 18.79 -13.75
C SER A 168 -8.47 19.16 -12.60
N LEU A 169 -7.94 19.61 -11.47
CA LEU A 169 -8.70 20.20 -10.35
C LEU A 169 -8.20 21.62 -10.10
#